data_AF-A0A5R9EWK8-F1
#
_entry.id   AF-A0A5R9EWK8-F1
#
_cell.length_a   1.000
_cell.length_b   1.000
_cell.length_c   1.000
_cell.angle_alpha   90.00
_cell.angle_beta   90.00
_cell.angle_gamma   90.00
#
_symmetry.space_group_name_H-M   'P 1'
#
loop_
_entity.id
_entity.type
_entity.pdbx_description
1 polymer ?
#
loop_
_entity_poly.entity_id
_entity_poly.type
_entity_poly.pdbx_seq_one_letter_code
_entity_poly.pdbx_strand_id
1 'polypeptide(L)'
;MNYREALLLFCLNQINGQRTINGLYHLLQGKKSSQTIQDGKLFGVSFLFGTCKHINRKEFLETVTRLHNERFIIKKSEDTFLVSEPGVKIMEGILRKYPFPDHLDGWAYQSRADLFWKRLSLYVQSLSHLLKGDSNFLPVNREDNIQYWIKKNFPMEQNEREAWANNLYNEILSLLNDLTENESTLFTYRLSGFHRVGLTINQAAGRIGVDSDFANLLFKGILHYIMKRLQENEQKYPFLSVFVKDLEVLLPLTDSARKTFSMLGKNRTIKEIAGYRRLKESTIEDHIVEIAMNVPEFTIDSFVAPFEQEEILEISKQLRTKRLKPIKTALEDRLSYFQIRLVLVKEG
;
A
#
# COMPACT_ATOMS: atom_id res chain seq x y z
N MET A 1 -11.04 -19.95 -12.37
CA MET A 1 -10.24 -19.23 -11.36
C MET A 1 -10.34 -17.73 -11.62
N ASN A 2 -10.63 -16.94 -10.59
CA ASN A 2 -10.77 -15.48 -10.68
C ASN A 2 -9.47 -14.74 -10.30
N TYR A 3 -9.46 -13.41 -10.40
CA TYR A 3 -8.25 -12.63 -10.12
C TYR A 3 -7.82 -12.69 -8.65
N ARG A 4 -8.78 -12.72 -7.72
CA ARG A 4 -8.52 -12.86 -6.28
C ARG A 4 -7.74 -14.12 -5.94
N GLU A 5 -8.13 -15.25 -6.53
CA GLU A 5 -7.45 -16.53 -6.36
C GLU A 5 -6.00 -16.45 -6.86
N ALA A 6 -5.76 -15.86 -8.03
CA ALA A 6 -4.41 -15.64 -8.55
C ALA A 6 -3.57 -14.72 -7.64
N LEU A 7 -4.15 -13.63 -7.12
CA LEU A 7 -3.49 -12.74 -6.17
C LEU A 7 -3.08 -13.48 -4.89
N LEU A 8 -3.96 -14.32 -4.33
CA LEU A 8 -3.63 -15.10 -3.15
C LEU A 8 -2.56 -16.16 -3.43
N LEU A 9 -2.62 -16.84 -4.58
CA LEU A 9 -1.57 -17.76 -5.00
C LEU A 9 -0.23 -17.04 -5.14
N PHE A 10 -0.20 -15.84 -5.71
CA PHE A 10 1.03 -15.03 -5.80
C PHE A 10 1.62 -14.76 -4.42
N CYS A 11 0.80 -14.27 -3.50
CA CYS A 11 1.25 -13.96 -2.15
C CYS A 11 1.74 -15.22 -1.41
N LEU A 12 1.03 -16.34 -1.52
CA LEU A 12 1.41 -17.60 -0.88
C LEU A 12 2.69 -18.18 -1.49
N ASN A 13 2.88 -18.01 -2.80
CA ASN A 13 4.10 -18.43 -3.49
C ASN A 13 5.31 -17.65 -3.00
N GLN A 14 5.18 -16.32 -2.87
CA GLN A 14 6.22 -15.44 -2.33
C GLN A 14 6.56 -15.77 -0.86
N ILE A 15 5.53 -15.99 -0.03
CA ILE A 15 5.69 -16.31 1.40
C ILE A 15 6.26 -17.72 1.61
N ASN A 16 6.02 -18.64 0.67
CA ASN A 16 6.56 -20.00 0.65
C ASN A 16 6.37 -20.77 1.99
N GLY A 17 5.17 -20.66 2.57
CA GLY A 17 4.81 -21.30 3.84
C GLY A 17 5.59 -20.82 5.06
N GLN A 18 6.16 -19.61 5.03
CA GLN A 18 6.92 -19.03 6.15
C GLN A 18 6.09 -18.13 7.08
N ARG A 19 4.87 -17.76 6.66
CA ARG A 19 3.89 -16.99 7.43
C ARG A 19 2.51 -17.61 7.31
N THR A 20 1.66 -17.32 8.29
CA THR A 20 0.28 -17.78 8.32
C THR A 20 -0.60 -16.98 7.35
N ILE A 21 -1.71 -17.57 6.93
CA ILE A 21 -2.73 -16.88 6.13
C ILE A 21 -3.32 -15.65 6.85
N ASN A 22 -3.34 -15.64 8.18
CA ASN A 22 -3.76 -14.48 8.96
C ASN A 22 -2.77 -13.31 8.81
N GLY A 23 -1.46 -13.59 8.76
CA GLY A 23 -0.43 -12.60 8.46
C GLY A 23 -0.62 -11.99 7.06
N LEU A 24 -0.87 -12.84 6.06
CA LEU A 24 -1.19 -12.41 4.70
C LEU A 24 -2.46 -11.54 4.65
N TYR A 25 -3.55 -11.97 5.30
CA TYR A 25 -4.78 -11.19 5.37
C TYR A 25 -4.52 -9.81 5.99
N HIS A 26 -3.78 -9.74 7.09
CA HIS A 26 -3.41 -8.47 7.72
C HIS A 26 -2.60 -7.55 6.81
N LEU A 27 -1.71 -8.09 5.99
CA LEU A 27 -0.96 -7.33 4.99
C LEU A 27 -1.88 -6.72 3.93
N LEU A 28 -2.77 -7.53 3.35
CA LEU A 28 -3.72 -7.09 2.33
C LEU A 28 -4.73 -6.05 2.86
N GLN A 29 -5.05 -6.09 4.15
CA GLN A 29 -5.86 -5.08 4.85
C GLN A 29 -5.06 -3.83 5.26
N GLY A 30 -3.73 -3.88 5.22
CA GLY A 30 -2.86 -2.76 5.58
C GLY A 30 -2.74 -2.53 7.09
N LYS A 31 -2.78 -3.61 7.88
CA LYS A 31 -2.58 -3.54 9.33
C LYS A 31 -1.14 -3.14 9.63
N LYS A 32 -0.94 -1.95 10.20
CA LYS A 32 0.37 -1.38 10.55
C LYS A 32 0.95 -1.99 11.83
N SER A 33 1.14 -3.31 11.86
CA SER A 33 1.97 -3.95 12.87
C SER A 33 3.39 -4.12 12.35
N SER A 34 4.40 -4.03 13.23
CA SER A 34 5.81 -4.19 12.87
C SER A 34 6.03 -5.45 12.03
N GLN A 35 5.42 -6.58 12.45
CA GLN A 35 5.51 -7.85 11.74
C GLN A 35 4.93 -7.79 10.31
N THR A 36 3.73 -7.23 10.14
CA THR A 36 3.07 -7.15 8.83
C THR A 36 3.86 -6.29 7.84
N ILE A 37 4.42 -5.18 8.33
CA ILE A 37 5.23 -4.26 7.54
C ILE A 37 6.49 -4.98 7.05
N GLN A 38 7.21 -5.61 7.98
CA GLN A 38 8.44 -6.35 7.70
C GLN A 38 8.19 -7.49 6.72
N ASP A 39 7.14 -8.27 6.92
CA ASP A 39 6.79 -9.38 6.04
C ASP A 39 6.51 -8.90 4.61
N GLY A 40 5.91 -7.73 4.44
CA GLY A 40 5.74 -7.13 3.11
C GLY A 40 7.07 -6.97 2.36
N LYS A 41 8.09 -6.45 3.03
CA LYS A 41 9.43 -6.28 2.44
C LYS A 41 10.14 -7.62 2.26
N LEU A 42 10.20 -8.44 3.30
CA LEU A 42 10.91 -9.72 3.32
C LEU A 42 10.44 -10.71 2.25
N PHE A 43 9.16 -10.66 1.88
CA PHE A 43 8.56 -11.53 0.88
C PHE A 43 8.22 -10.80 -0.42
N GLY A 44 8.69 -9.56 -0.64
CA GLY A 44 8.46 -8.84 -1.90
C GLY A 44 6.99 -8.56 -2.22
N VAL A 45 6.12 -8.47 -1.21
CA VAL A 45 4.67 -8.22 -1.35
C VAL A 45 4.23 -6.89 -0.72
N SER A 46 5.17 -6.00 -0.39
CA SER A 46 4.89 -4.69 0.20
C SER A 46 4.00 -3.82 -0.69
N PHE A 47 4.12 -3.96 -2.00
CA PHE A 47 3.31 -3.23 -2.98
C PHE A 47 1.80 -3.55 -2.89
N LEU A 48 1.42 -4.68 -2.28
CA LEU A 48 0.03 -5.08 -2.00
C LEU A 48 -0.47 -4.66 -0.61
N PHE A 49 0.35 -3.92 0.15
CA PHE A 49 -0.01 -3.52 1.51
C PHE A 49 -1.26 -2.64 1.52
N GLY A 50 -2.34 -3.10 2.16
CA GLY A 50 -3.59 -2.35 2.27
C GLY A 50 -4.35 -2.10 0.97
N THR A 51 -4.03 -2.81 -0.11
CA THR A 51 -4.68 -2.64 -1.43
C THR A 51 -6.01 -3.37 -1.53
N CYS A 52 -6.31 -4.31 -0.63
CA CYS A 52 -7.47 -5.20 -0.74
C CYS A 52 -8.44 -5.09 0.46
N LYS A 53 -8.64 -3.89 1.00
CA LYS A 53 -9.54 -3.63 2.15
C LYS A 53 -11.01 -4.01 1.88
N HIS A 54 -11.39 -4.15 0.61
CA HIS A 54 -12.74 -4.58 0.21
C HIS A 54 -12.98 -6.07 0.42
N ILE A 55 -11.93 -6.89 0.55
CA ILE A 55 -12.04 -8.33 0.81
C ILE A 55 -12.21 -8.54 2.31
N ASN A 56 -13.37 -9.04 2.73
CA ASN A 56 -13.59 -9.36 4.15
C ASN A 56 -12.97 -10.71 4.53
N ARG A 57 -12.86 -10.96 5.84
CA ARG A 57 -12.21 -12.17 6.39
C ARG A 57 -12.90 -13.47 5.95
N LYS A 58 -14.24 -13.47 5.89
CA LYS A 58 -15.00 -14.66 5.50
C LYS A 58 -14.68 -15.05 4.06
N GLU A 59 -14.77 -14.10 3.13
CA GLU A 59 -14.45 -14.31 1.72
C GLU A 59 -13.00 -14.73 1.50
N PHE A 60 -12.07 -14.16 2.25
CA PHE A 60 -10.66 -14.54 2.20
C PHE A 60 -10.48 -16.02 2.59
N LEU A 61 -11.06 -16.45 3.71
CA LEU A 61 -10.97 -17.84 4.18
C LEU A 61 -11.66 -18.82 3.23
N GLU A 62 -12.81 -18.44 2.67
CA GLU A 62 -13.51 -19.23 1.64
C GLU A 62 -12.63 -19.41 0.39
N THR A 63 -11.90 -18.38 -0.02
CA THR A 63 -10.97 -18.45 -1.15
C THR A 63 -9.82 -19.41 -0.84
N VAL A 64 -9.21 -19.32 0.36
CA VAL A 64 -8.15 -20.26 0.79
C VAL A 64 -8.66 -21.70 0.80
N THR A 65 -9.87 -21.92 1.30
CA THR A 65 -10.50 -23.25 1.37
C THR A 65 -10.70 -23.82 -0.03
N ARG A 66 -11.18 -23.00 -0.98
CA ARG A 66 -11.36 -23.40 -2.37
C ARG A 66 -10.05 -23.79 -3.04
N LEU A 67 -9.02 -22.94 -2.92
CA LEU A 67 -7.68 -23.21 -3.46
C LEU A 67 -7.09 -24.51 -2.91
N HIS A 68 -7.33 -24.81 -1.63
CA HIS A 68 -6.90 -26.05 -1.01
C HIS A 68 -7.67 -27.27 -1.56
N ASN A 69 -8.99 -27.18 -1.66
CA ASN A 69 -9.83 -28.27 -2.19
C ASN A 69 -9.52 -28.58 -3.67
N GLU A 70 -9.18 -27.56 -4.45
CA GLU A 70 -8.75 -27.68 -5.84
C GLU A 70 -7.29 -28.12 -6.00
N ARG A 71 -6.57 -28.37 -4.89
CA ARG A 71 -5.16 -28.80 -4.84
C ARG A 71 -4.17 -27.79 -5.42
N PHE A 72 -4.55 -26.51 -5.50
CA PHE A 72 -3.65 -25.42 -5.90
C PHE A 72 -2.72 -24.97 -4.76
N ILE A 73 -3.12 -25.22 -3.51
CA ILE A 73 -2.26 -25.08 -2.35
C ILE A 73 -2.25 -26.34 -1.48
N ILE A 74 -1.13 -26.59 -0.82
CA ILE A 74 -0.88 -27.75 0.05
C ILE A 74 -0.56 -27.24 1.45
N LYS A 75 -1.23 -27.80 2.46
CA LYS A 75 -0.98 -27.43 3.86
C LYS A 75 0.41 -27.90 4.30
N LYS A 76 1.20 -27.00 4.86
CA LYS A 76 2.56 -27.28 5.40
C LYS A 76 2.55 -27.42 6.92
N SER A 77 1.81 -26.54 7.60
CA SER A 77 1.56 -26.59 9.05
C SER A 77 0.18 -26.02 9.35
N GLU A 78 -0.14 -25.84 10.63
CA GLU A 78 -1.29 -25.02 11.02
C GLU A 78 -1.20 -23.63 10.36
N ASP A 79 -2.27 -23.26 9.64
CA ASP A 79 -2.44 -22.00 8.90
C ASP A 79 -1.33 -21.57 7.91
N THR A 80 -0.42 -22.46 7.51
CA THR A 80 0.60 -22.19 6.48
C THR A 80 0.47 -23.12 5.29
N PHE A 81 0.72 -22.59 4.10
CA PHE A 81 0.51 -23.30 2.83
C PHE A 81 1.69 -23.10 1.87
N LEU A 82 1.90 -24.08 1.02
CA LEU A 82 2.74 -24.03 -0.16
C LEU A 82 1.84 -24.01 -1.40
N VAL A 83 2.29 -23.35 -2.46
CA VAL A 83 1.60 -23.39 -3.76
C VAL A 83 2.09 -24.61 -4.53
N SER A 84 1.17 -25.39 -5.10
CA SER A 84 1.50 -26.57 -5.91
C SER A 84 1.90 -26.15 -7.34
N GLU A 85 2.54 -27.05 -8.10
CA GLU A 85 2.89 -26.77 -9.51
C GLU A 85 1.66 -26.37 -10.37
N PRO A 86 0.50 -27.05 -10.27
CA PRO A 86 -0.72 -26.58 -10.94
C PRO A 86 -1.13 -25.17 -10.50
N GLY A 87 -0.99 -24.85 -9.21
CA GLY A 87 -1.31 -23.54 -8.63
C GLY A 87 -0.41 -22.44 -9.19
N VAL A 88 0.89 -22.69 -9.33
CA VAL A 88 1.84 -21.75 -9.96
C VAL A 88 1.46 -21.52 -11.42
N LYS A 89 1.23 -22.59 -12.18
CA LYS A 89 0.93 -22.49 -13.62
C LYS A 89 -0.33 -21.69 -13.92
N ILE A 90 -1.41 -21.91 -13.15
CA ILE A 90 -2.67 -21.18 -13.36
C ILE A 90 -2.55 -19.71 -12.91
N MET A 91 -1.84 -19.44 -11.81
CA MET A 91 -1.54 -18.09 -11.33
C MET A 91 -0.77 -17.31 -12.40
N GLU A 92 0.31 -17.87 -12.94
CA GLU A 92 1.12 -17.25 -14.00
C GLU A 92 0.29 -16.94 -15.26
N GLY A 93 -0.61 -17.85 -15.66
CA GLY A 93 -1.51 -17.63 -16.79
C GLY A 93 -2.44 -16.43 -16.59
N ILE A 94 -3.00 -16.26 -15.39
CA ILE A 94 -3.86 -15.13 -15.05
C ILE A 94 -3.06 -13.84 -14.97
N LEU A 95 -1.92 -13.84 -14.27
CA LEU A 95 -1.08 -12.65 -14.10
C LEU A 95 -0.39 -12.21 -15.40
N ARG A 96 -0.16 -13.11 -16.36
CA ARG A 96 0.28 -12.74 -17.70
C ARG A 96 -0.81 -11.97 -18.46
N LYS A 97 -2.08 -12.34 -18.30
CA LYS A 97 -3.21 -11.67 -18.95
C LYS A 97 -3.60 -10.37 -18.25
N TYR A 98 -3.53 -10.37 -16.92
CA TYR A 98 -3.87 -9.24 -16.06
C TYR A 98 -2.70 -9.01 -15.08
N PRO A 99 -1.62 -8.33 -15.51
CA PRO A 99 -0.48 -8.07 -14.63
C PRO A 99 -0.87 -7.14 -13.49
N PHE A 100 -0.09 -7.15 -12.41
CA PHE A 100 -0.22 -6.12 -11.38
C PHE A 100 0.04 -4.74 -12.00
N PRO A 101 -0.70 -3.69 -11.62
CA PRO A 101 -0.46 -2.35 -12.16
C PRO A 101 0.94 -1.84 -11.81
N ASP A 102 1.65 -1.28 -12.79
CA ASP A 102 3.07 -0.89 -12.67
C ASP A 102 3.34 0.09 -11.53
N HIS A 103 2.39 0.99 -11.27
CA HIS A 103 2.51 2.02 -10.25
C HIS A 103 1.88 1.62 -8.90
N LEU A 104 1.38 0.39 -8.76
CA LEU A 104 0.78 -0.06 -7.53
C LEU A 104 1.82 -0.15 -6.42
N ASP A 105 1.87 0.86 -5.56
CA ASP A 105 2.65 0.81 -4.32
C ASP A 105 1.76 1.08 -3.09
N GLY A 106 1.12 0.00 -2.59
CA GLY A 106 0.29 0.03 -1.40
C GLY A 106 1.04 0.44 -0.14
N TRP A 107 2.36 0.18 -0.07
CA TRP A 107 3.19 0.58 1.05
C TRP A 107 3.38 2.09 1.09
N ALA A 108 3.76 2.69 -0.03
CA ALA A 108 3.92 4.13 -0.13
C ALA A 108 2.58 4.86 0.03
N TYR A 109 1.54 4.49 -0.71
CA TYR A 109 0.37 5.38 -0.86
C TYR A 109 -0.84 5.02 0.00
N GLN A 110 -0.96 3.77 0.46
CA GLN A 110 -2.01 3.20 1.33
C GLN A 110 -3.29 4.06 1.53
N SER A 111 -3.53 4.57 2.74
CA SER A 111 -4.70 5.36 3.12
C SER A 111 -4.68 6.78 2.55
N ARG A 112 -3.52 7.25 2.07
CA ARG A 112 -3.39 8.59 1.47
C ARG A 112 -4.06 8.63 0.10
N ALA A 113 -3.93 7.56 -0.69
CA ALA A 113 -4.65 7.40 -1.95
C ALA A 113 -6.18 7.40 -1.75
N ASP A 114 -6.67 6.74 -0.69
CA ASP A 114 -8.10 6.78 -0.33
C ASP A 114 -8.56 8.22 -0.05
N LEU A 115 -7.81 8.95 0.76
CA LEU A 115 -8.13 10.33 1.13
C LEU A 115 -8.05 11.29 -0.07
N PHE A 116 -7.00 11.17 -0.89
CA PHE A 116 -6.86 11.90 -2.15
C PHE A 116 -8.08 11.70 -3.04
N TRP A 117 -8.49 10.46 -3.28
CA TRP A 117 -9.65 10.16 -4.12
C TRP A 117 -10.95 10.74 -3.56
N LYS A 118 -11.18 10.61 -2.24
CA LYS A 118 -12.38 11.18 -1.59
C LYS A 118 -12.47 12.69 -1.78
N ARG A 119 -11.34 13.40 -1.64
CA ARG A 119 -11.28 14.84 -1.87
C ARG A 119 -11.49 15.18 -3.34
N LEU A 120 -10.73 14.56 -4.24
CA LEU A 120 -10.81 14.85 -5.68
C LEU A 120 -12.21 14.61 -6.25
N SER A 121 -12.79 13.44 -5.98
CA SER A 121 -14.11 13.08 -6.51
C SER A 121 -15.23 14.02 -6.03
N LEU A 122 -15.22 14.41 -4.74
CA LEU A 122 -16.19 15.37 -4.22
C LEU A 122 -15.95 16.79 -4.75
N TYR A 123 -14.68 17.19 -4.93
CA TYR A 123 -14.33 18.51 -5.47
C TYR A 123 -14.79 18.65 -6.92
N VAL A 124 -14.52 17.65 -7.76
CA VAL A 124 -14.96 17.60 -9.16
C VAL A 124 -16.49 17.63 -9.24
N GLN A 125 -17.18 16.85 -8.39
CA GLN A 125 -18.64 16.90 -8.32
C GLN A 125 -19.13 18.31 -7.95
N SER A 126 -18.53 18.93 -6.94
CA SER A 126 -18.92 20.25 -6.44
C SER A 126 -18.71 21.34 -7.49
N LEU A 127 -17.56 21.34 -8.20
CA LEU A 127 -17.34 22.23 -9.34
C LEU A 127 -18.39 22.04 -10.41
N SER A 128 -18.66 20.79 -10.80
CA SER A 128 -19.61 20.48 -11.86
C SER A 128 -21.03 20.98 -11.57
N HIS A 129 -21.51 20.80 -10.33
CA HIS A 129 -22.83 21.27 -9.89
C HIS A 129 -22.90 22.80 -9.73
N LEU A 130 -21.92 23.41 -9.05
CA LEU A 130 -21.93 24.86 -8.79
C LEU A 130 -21.74 25.69 -10.06
N LEU A 131 -20.97 25.20 -11.04
CA LEU A 131 -20.87 25.84 -12.36
C LEU A 131 -22.18 25.80 -13.16
N LYS A 132 -23.12 24.94 -12.77
CA LYS A 132 -24.47 24.88 -13.32
C LYS A 132 -25.54 25.52 -12.43
N GLY A 133 -25.11 26.25 -11.39
CA GLY A 133 -26.01 26.94 -10.47
C GLY A 133 -26.78 26.02 -9.52
N ASP A 134 -26.40 24.74 -9.43
CA ASP A 134 -27.02 23.78 -8.52
C ASP A 134 -26.16 23.59 -7.27
N SER A 135 -26.58 24.16 -6.15
CA SER A 135 -25.91 23.96 -4.85
C SER A 135 -26.52 22.84 -4.02
N ASN A 136 -27.64 22.25 -4.47
CA ASN A 136 -28.44 21.29 -3.69
C ASN A 136 -28.30 19.88 -4.26
N PHE A 137 -27.10 19.33 -4.15
CA PHE A 137 -26.79 17.98 -4.61
C PHE A 137 -26.37 17.05 -3.48
N LEU A 138 -26.57 15.76 -3.70
CA LEU A 138 -26.11 14.74 -2.76
C LEU A 138 -24.61 14.49 -2.97
N PRO A 139 -23.74 14.73 -1.97
CA PRO A 139 -22.31 14.56 -2.14
C PRO A 139 -21.93 13.07 -2.23
N VAL A 140 -20.98 12.76 -3.12
CA VAL A 140 -20.43 11.39 -3.28
C VAL A 140 -19.72 10.88 -2.03
N ASN A 141 -19.26 11.80 -1.17
CA ASN A 141 -18.68 11.48 0.13
C ASN A 141 -19.34 12.32 1.21
N ARG A 142 -19.81 11.68 2.29
CA ARG A 142 -20.55 12.33 3.38
C ARG A 142 -19.70 12.59 4.63
N GLU A 143 -18.42 12.22 4.64
CA GLU A 143 -17.55 12.40 5.80
C GLU A 143 -17.29 13.90 6.06
N ASP A 144 -17.55 14.35 7.29
CA ASP A 144 -17.52 15.77 7.66
C ASP A 144 -16.15 16.42 7.44
N ASN A 145 -15.07 15.69 7.74
CA ASN A 145 -13.71 16.15 7.53
C ASN A 145 -13.40 16.38 6.03
N ILE A 146 -13.96 15.57 5.14
CA ILE A 146 -13.80 15.74 3.69
C ILE A 146 -14.59 16.96 3.25
N GLN A 147 -15.87 17.08 3.62
CA GLN A 147 -16.69 18.23 3.27
C GLN A 147 -16.12 19.55 3.79
N TYR A 148 -15.61 19.57 5.01
CA TYR A 148 -14.90 20.73 5.58
C TYR A 148 -13.67 21.08 4.76
N TRP A 149 -12.85 20.09 4.39
CA TRP A 149 -11.66 20.32 3.56
C TRP A 149 -12.05 20.90 2.20
N ILE A 150 -13.11 20.40 1.55
CA ILE A 150 -13.61 20.95 0.29
C ILE A 150 -13.98 22.42 0.47
N LYS A 151 -14.88 22.73 1.42
CA LYS A 151 -15.33 24.11 1.68
C LYS A 151 -14.18 25.08 1.97
N LYS A 152 -13.15 24.62 2.69
CA LYS A 152 -11.97 25.43 3.02
C LYS A 152 -11.09 25.74 1.79
N ASN A 153 -11.03 24.83 0.82
CA ASN A 153 -10.15 24.93 -0.34
C ASN A 153 -10.91 25.22 -1.65
N PHE A 154 -12.20 25.57 -1.58
CA PHE A 154 -13.03 25.80 -2.75
C PHE A 154 -13.02 27.28 -3.19
N PRO A 155 -12.92 27.59 -4.50
CA PRO A 155 -12.99 28.95 -5.01
C PRO A 155 -14.35 29.62 -4.71
N MET A 156 -14.30 30.86 -4.25
CA MET A 156 -15.48 31.61 -3.82
C MET A 156 -16.24 32.17 -5.02
N GLU A 157 -15.52 32.76 -5.98
CA GLU A 157 -16.11 33.46 -7.12
C GLU A 157 -16.37 32.54 -8.30
N GLN A 158 -17.37 32.87 -9.13
CA GLN A 158 -17.75 32.08 -10.30
C GLN A 158 -16.60 31.96 -11.32
N ASN A 159 -15.94 33.07 -11.63
CA ASN A 159 -14.82 33.08 -12.59
C ASN A 159 -13.64 32.23 -12.10
N GLU A 160 -13.40 32.20 -10.79
CA GLU A 160 -12.37 31.34 -10.20
C GLU A 160 -12.76 29.87 -10.32
N ARG A 161 -14.02 29.50 -10.07
CA ARG A 161 -14.51 28.12 -10.25
C ARG A 161 -14.31 27.64 -11.68
N GLU A 162 -14.56 28.48 -12.68
CA GLU A 162 -14.37 28.15 -14.09
C GLU A 162 -12.89 27.93 -14.41
N ALA A 163 -12.02 28.82 -13.95
CA ALA A 163 -10.57 28.66 -14.09
C ALA A 163 -10.07 27.38 -13.39
N TRP A 164 -10.55 27.10 -12.18
CA TRP A 164 -10.22 25.88 -11.44
C TRP A 164 -10.67 24.62 -12.19
N ALA A 165 -11.89 24.59 -12.71
CA ALA A 165 -12.40 23.44 -13.46
C ALA A 165 -11.60 23.19 -14.73
N ASN A 166 -11.27 24.24 -15.49
CA ASN A 166 -10.48 24.12 -16.71
C ASN A 166 -9.05 23.63 -16.44
N ASN A 167 -8.36 24.21 -15.44
CA ASN A 167 -7.01 23.78 -15.11
C ASN A 167 -6.96 22.37 -14.54
N LEU A 168 -7.89 22.03 -13.63
CA LEU A 168 -7.99 20.68 -13.09
C LEU A 168 -8.31 19.65 -14.18
N TYR A 169 -9.18 19.99 -15.13
CA TYR A 169 -9.45 19.15 -16.31
C TYR A 169 -8.17 18.90 -17.12
N ASN A 170 -7.41 19.95 -17.43
CA ASN A 170 -6.18 19.84 -18.23
C ASN A 170 -5.11 18.98 -17.52
N GLU A 171 -4.93 19.15 -16.20
CA GLU A 171 -3.98 18.33 -15.43
C GLU A 171 -4.40 16.85 -15.37
N ILE A 172 -5.68 16.58 -15.09
CA ILE A 172 -6.21 15.21 -15.08
C ILE A 172 -6.06 14.60 -16.48
N LEU A 173 -6.44 15.31 -17.54
CA LEU A 173 -6.32 14.85 -18.91
C LEU A 173 -4.86 14.53 -19.26
N SER A 174 -3.92 15.41 -18.90
CA SER A 174 -2.49 15.16 -19.12
C SER A 174 -2.02 13.87 -18.45
N LEU A 175 -2.45 13.60 -17.22
CA LEU A 175 -2.07 12.38 -16.50
C LEU A 175 -2.73 11.13 -17.09
N LEU A 176 -4.01 11.22 -17.48
CA LEU A 176 -4.74 10.09 -18.05
C LEU A 176 -4.28 9.75 -19.47
N ASN A 177 -3.68 10.68 -20.21
CA ASN A 177 -3.09 10.41 -21.52
C ASN A 177 -1.85 9.50 -21.45
N ASP A 178 -1.20 9.43 -20.28
CA ASP A 178 -0.06 8.53 -20.05
C ASP A 178 -0.50 7.11 -19.66
N LEU A 179 -1.80 6.89 -19.44
CA LEU A 179 -2.38 5.62 -19.02
C LEU A 179 -3.08 4.91 -20.18
N THR A 180 -3.33 3.60 -20.01
CA THR A 180 -4.09 2.84 -21.00
C THR A 180 -5.55 3.30 -21.08
N GLU A 181 -6.20 3.04 -22.21
CA GLU A 181 -7.62 3.38 -22.41
C GLU A 181 -8.52 2.81 -21.30
N ASN A 182 -8.27 1.56 -20.88
CA ASN A 182 -9.02 0.92 -19.79
C ASN A 182 -8.81 1.61 -18.45
N GLU A 183 -7.59 2.05 -18.14
CA GLU A 183 -7.30 2.79 -16.90
C GLU A 183 -7.99 4.15 -16.90
N SER A 184 -7.84 4.91 -17.98
CA SER A 184 -8.46 6.24 -18.12
C SER A 184 -9.98 6.16 -18.12
N THR A 185 -10.54 5.13 -18.76
CA THR A 185 -11.98 4.85 -18.73
C THR A 185 -12.44 4.46 -17.32
N LEU A 186 -11.71 3.59 -16.62
CA LEU A 186 -12.02 3.20 -15.25
C LEU A 186 -12.03 4.42 -14.32
N PHE A 187 -11.02 5.28 -14.40
CA PHE A 187 -10.94 6.49 -13.58
C PHE A 187 -12.11 7.45 -13.86
N THR A 188 -12.35 7.76 -15.13
CA THR A 188 -13.40 8.72 -15.52
C THR A 188 -14.81 8.20 -15.26
N TYR A 189 -15.05 6.88 -15.36
CA TYR A 189 -16.32 6.27 -14.98
C TYR A 189 -16.66 6.42 -13.50
N ARG A 190 -15.65 6.51 -12.63
CA ARG A 190 -15.82 6.66 -11.19
C ARG A 190 -16.18 8.10 -10.76
N LEU A 191 -16.03 9.10 -11.63
CA LEU A 191 -16.33 10.51 -11.31
C LEU A 191 -17.82 10.82 -11.45
N SER A 192 -18.35 11.59 -10.51
CA SER A 192 -19.70 12.16 -10.54
C SER A 192 -19.65 13.64 -10.88
N GLY A 193 -20.71 14.16 -11.47
CA GLY A 193 -20.90 15.57 -11.76
C GLY A 193 -22.38 15.89 -12.01
N PHE A 194 -22.65 17.08 -12.50
CA PHE A 194 -23.99 17.52 -12.85
C PHE A 194 -24.62 16.57 -13.87
N HIS A 195 -25.81 16.05 -13.56
CA HIS A 195 -26.55 15.04 -14.34
C HIS A 195 -25.82 13.69 -14.57
N ARG A 196 -24.74 13.41 -13.85
CA ARG A 196 -24.01 12.14 -13.98
C ARG A 196 -23.57 11.60 -12.63
N VAL A 197 -24.07 10.41 -12.29
CA VAL A 197 -23.58 9.64 -11.15
C VAL A 197 -22.44 8.75 -11.60
N GLY A 198 -21.28 8.86 -10.95
CA GLY A 198 -20.14 7.99 -11.15
C GLY A 198 -20.48 6.54 -10.80
N LEU A 199 -19.94 5.60 -11.59
CA LEU A 199 -20.14 4.18 -11.39
C LEU A 199 -19.44 3.69 -10.12
N THR A 200 -19.99 2.65 -9.50
CA THR A 200 -19.25 1.85 -8.53
C THR A 200 -18.12 1.09 -9.22
N ILE A 201 -17.12 0.62 -8.45
CA ILE A 201 -16.00 -0.14 -9.04
C ILE A 201 -16.50 -1.39 -9.80
N ASN A 202 -17.51 -2.09 -9.27
CA ASN A 202 -18.08 -3.28 -9.88
C ASN A 202 -18.80 -2.96 -11.20
N GLN A 203 -19.57 -1.86 -11.23
CA GLN A 203 -20.22 -1.41 -12.46
C GLN A 203 -19.18 -0.99 -13.51
N ALA A 204 -18.15 -0.24 -13.11
CA ALA A 204 -17.07 0.17 -14.01
C ALA A 204 -16.28 -1.03 -14.54
N ALA A 205 -15.96 -2.01 -13.69
CA ALA A 205 -15.33 -3.28 -14.07
C ALA A 205 -16.14 -4.02 -15.14
N GLY A 206 -17.46 -4.10 -14.96
CA GLY A 206 -18.37 -4.70 -15.95
C GLY A 206 -18.39 -3.94 -17.29
N ARG A 207 -18.23 -2.60 -17.27
CA ARG A 207 -18.18 -1.79 -18.50
C ARG A 207 -16.88 -1.98 -19.29
N ILE A 208 -15.75 -2.15 -18.61
CA ILE A 208 -14.45 -2.38 -19.26
C ILE A 208 -14.13 -3.88 -19.44
N GLY A 209 -15.04 -4.76 -19.05
CA GLY A 209 -14.93 -6.20 -19.29
C GLY A 209 -13.88 -6.92 -18.44
N VAL A 210 -13.61 -6.46 -17.22
CA VAL A 210 -12.61 -7.06 -16.32
C VAL A 210 -13.19 -7.54 -14.99
N ASP A 211 -12.43 -8.39 -14.29
CA ASP A 211 -12.75 -8.87 -12.95
C ASP A 211 -12.77 -7.71 -11.93
N SER A 212 -13.73 -7.73 -11.00
CA SER A 212 -13.88 -6.66 -10.01
C SER A 212 -12.70 -6.52 -9.05
N ASP A 213 -12.05 -7.61 -8.64
CA ASP A 213 -10.86 -7.55 -7.79
C ASP A 213 -9.67 -6.97 -8.57
N PHE A 214 -9.55 -7.31 -9.86
CA PHE A 214 -8.57 -6.66 -10.74
C PHE A 214 -8.84 -5.16 -10.89
N ALA A 215 -10.09 -4.76 -11.15
CA ALA A 215 -10.46 -3.36 -11.26
C ALA A 215 -10.17 -2.57 -9.98
N ASN A 216 -10.35 -3.17 -8.80
CA ASN A 216 -9.98 -2.54 -7.53
C ASN A 216 -8.46 -2.28 -7.46
N LEU A 217 -7.62 -3.27 -7.81
CA LEU A 217 -6.17 -3.08 -7.85
C LEU A 217 -5.75 -2.06 -8.91
N LEU A 218 -6.34 -2.14 -10.11
CA LEU A 218 -6.07 -1.22 -11.22
C LEU A 218 -6.39 0.22 -10.81
N PHE A 219 -7.54 0.45 -10.19
CA PHE A 219 -7.91 1.77 -9.68
C PHE A 219 -6.93 2.28 -8.63
N LYS A 220 -6.42 1.41 -7.74
CA LYS A 220 -5.35 1.78 -6.80
C LYS A 220 -4.07 2.16 -7.52
N GLY A 221 -3.66 1.37 -8.51
CA GLY A 221 -2.51 1.67 -9.37
C GLY A 221 -2.60 3.07 -10.00
N ILE A 222 -3.77 3.43 -10.53
CA ILE A 222 -4.02 4.76 -11.11
C ILE A 222 -3.86 5.87 -10.06
N LEU A 223 -4.43 5.70 -8.86
CA LEU A 223 -4.27 6.71 -7.80
C LEU A 223 -2.81 6.84 -7.37
N HIS A 224 -2.08 5.73 -7.27
CA HIS A 224 -0.67 5.73 -6.89
C HIS A 224 0.19 6.36 -7.98
N TYR A 225 -0.12 6.11 -9.25
CA TYR A 225 0.49 6.80 -10.39
C TYR A 225 0.33 8.31 -10.29
N ILE A 226 -0.91 8.79 -10.13
CA ILE A 226 -1.20 10.21 -10.02
C ILE A 226 -0.42 10.81 -8.86
N MET A 227 -0.52 10.23 -7.65
CA MET A 227 0.18 10.74 -6.48
C MET A 227 1.71 10.78 -6.67
N LYS A 228 2.29 9.76 -7.30
CA LYS A 228 3.72 9.74 -7.64
C LYS A 228 4.10 10.90 -8.55
N ARG A 229 3.30 11.16 -9.60
CA ARG A 229 3.53 12.27 -10.54
C ARG A 229 3.42 13.64 -9.89
N LEU A 230 2.48 13.82 -8.96
CA LEU A 230 2.35 15.06 -8.19
C LEU A 230 3.60 15.32 -7.34
N GLN A 231 4.13 14.28 -6.68
CA GLN A 231 5.35 14.39 -5.88
C GLN A 231 6.60 14.68 -6.73
N GLU A 232 6.70 14.08 -7.91
CA GLU A 232 7.84 14.27 -8.82
C GLU A 232 7.81 15.64 -9.53
N ASN A 233 6.63 16.21 -9.76
CA ASN A 233 6.45 17.39 -10.61
C ASN A 233 5.35 18.35 -10.09
N GLU A 234 5.45 18.78 -8.83
CA GLU A 234 4.44 19.66 -8.19
C GLU A 234 4.14 20.92 -9.04
N GLN A 235 5.18 21.52 -9.63
CA GLN A 235 5.05 22.72 -10.47
C GLN A 235 4.26 22.49 -11.76
N LYS A 236 4.24 21.27 -12.29
CA LYS A 236 3.47 20.90 -13.49
C LYS A 236 1.99 20.68 -13.16
N TYR A 237 1.68 20.28 -11.92
CA TYR A 237 0.34 19.94 -11.49
C TYR A 237 -0.11 20.76 -10.26
N PRO A 238 -0.07 22.11 -10.31
CA PRO A 238 -0.35 22.95 -9.15
C PRO A 238 -1.78 22.78 -8.60
N PHE A 239 -2.77 22.45 -9.42
CA PHE A 239 -4.16 22.30 -8.97
C PHE A 239 -4.41 20.94 -8.31
N LEU A 240 -3.89 19.85 -8.86
CA LEU A 240 -3.97 18.52 -8.25
C LEU A 240 -3.11 18.39 -6.99
N SER A 241 -1.98 19.10 -6.92
CA SER A 241 -1.08 19.06 -5.76
C SER A 241 -1.75 19.58 -4.48
N VAL A 242 -2.74 20.47 -4.60
CA VAL A 242 -3.53 20.96 -3.44
C VAL A 242 -4.17 19.81 -2.66
N PHE A 243 -4.60 18.74 -3.33
CA PHE A 243 -5.30 17.61 -2.71
C PHE A 243 -4.41 16.73 -1.84
N VAL A 244 -3.09 16.81 -2.04
CA VAL A 244 -2.08 15.98 -1.36
C VAL A 244 -1.12 16.79 -0.49
N LYS A 245 -1.19 18.13 -0.50
CA LYS A 245 -0.24 19.03 0.18
C LYS A 245 -0.06 18.75 1.68
N ASP A 246 -1.14 18.42 2.39
CA ASP A 246 -1.12 18.06 3.81
C ASP A 246 -0.90 16.54 4.05
N LEU A 247 -0.77 15.76 2.98
CA LEU A 247 -0.51 14.31 2.98
C LEU A 247 0.95 13.99 2.65
N GLU A 248 1.73 15.00 2.27
CA GLU A 248 3.14 14.86 1.99
C GLU A 248 3.90 14.55 3.26
N VAL A 249 4.55 13.40 3.23
CA VAL A 249 5.39 12.93 4.30
C VAL A 249 6.68 12.47 3.63
N LEU A 250 7.79 13.13 3.98
CA LEU A 250 9.13 12.90 3.40
C LEU A 250 9.58 11.44 3.42
N LEU A 251 9.09 10.64 4.37
CA LEU A 251 9.42 9.23 4.54
C LEU A 251 8.17 8.45 4.97
N PRO A 252 7.92 7.23 4.44
CA PRO A 252 6.78 6.38 4.80
C PRO A 252 6.95 5.73 6.18
N LEU A 253 7.25 6.55 7.19
CA LEU A 253 7.34 6.17 8.59
C LEU A 253 6.05 6.53 9.32
N THR A 254 5.64 5.64 10.22
CA THR A 254 4.67 5.93 11.26
C THR A 254 5.13 7.14 12.10
N ASP A 255 4.17 7.89 12.66
CA ASP A 255 4.50 9.06 13.48
C ASP A 255 5.38 8.69 14.68
N SER A 256 5.19 7.49 15.21
CA SER A 256 6.00 6.97 16.30
C SER A 256 7.43 6.63 15.85
N ALA A 257 7.62 6.01 14.69
CA ALA A 257 8.95 5.74 14.15
C ALA A 257 9.68 7.04 13.79
N ARG A 258 9.00 8.04 13.23
CA ARG A 258 9.57 9.37 12.94
C ARG A 258 10.13 10.06 14.19
N LYS A 259 9.44 9.95 15.32
CA LYS A 259 9.93 10.46 16.62
C LYS A 259 11.18 9.72 17.09
N THR A 260 11.24 8.40 16.94
CA THR A 260 12.46 7.62 17.21
C THR A 260 13.61 8.07 16.30
N PHE A 261 13.34 8.23 15.01
CA PHE A 261 14.36 8.64 14.03
C PHE A 261 15.00 9.99 14.37
N SER A 262 14.18 10.98 14.74
CA SER A 262 14.67 12.28 15.21
C SER A 262 15.55 12.20 16.47
N MET A 263 15.29 11.24 17.36
CA MET A 263 16.09 11.04 18.58
C MET A 263 17.39 10.27 18.31
N LEU A 264 17.37 9.31 17.39
CA LEU A 264 18.58 8.62 16.92
C LEU A 264 19.55 9.60 16.26
N GLY A 265 19.04 10.54 15.45
CA GLY A 265 19.85 11.62 14.87
C GLY A 265 20.48 12.58 15.90
N LYS A 266 20.12 12.46 17.18
CA LYS A 266 20.74 13.16 18.31
C LYS A 266 21.65 12.25 19.14
N ASN A 267 22.11 11.13 18.56
CA ASN A 267 22.98 10.13 19.16
C ASN A 267 22.45 9.51 20.47
N ARG A 268 21.12 9.44 20.63
CA ARG A 268 20.50 8.77 21.78
C ARG A 268 20.44 7.26 21.58
N THR A 269 20.74 6.51 22.63
CA THR A 269 20.65 5.05 22.67
C THR A 269 19.20 4.56 22.74
N ILE A 270 18.97 3.29 22.40
CA ILE A 270 17.66 2.63 22.50
C ILE A 270 17.04 2.81 23.89
N LYS A 271 17.84 2.59 24.94
CA LYS A 271 17.41 2.67 26.34
C LYS A 271 17.02 4.11 26.74
N GLU A 272 17.78 5.11 26.30
CA GLU A 272 17.45 6.52 26.55
C GLU A 272 16.18 6.94 25.83
N ILE A 273 16.00 6.52 24.58
CA ILE A 273 14.78 6.79 23.81
C ILE A 273 13.59 6.12 24.48
N ALA A 274 13.72 4.85 24.88
CA ALA A 274 12.69 4.10 25.59
C ALA A 274 12.27 4.81 26.89
N GLY A 275 13.24 5.25 27.69
CA GLY A 275 13.00 6.00 28.93
C GLY A 275 12.31 7.36 28.68
N TYR A 276 12.85 8.16 27.76
CA TYR A 276 12.28 9.48 27.43
C TYR A 276 10.86 9.38 26.88
N ARG A 277 10.60 8.38 26.02
CA ARG A 277 9.29 8.17 25.39
C ARG A 277 8.32 7.36 26.24
N ARG A 278 8.76 6.79 27.37
CA ARG A 278 8.00 5.85 28.21
C ARG A 278 7.48 4.65 27.41
N LEU A 279 8.34 4.08 26.57
CA LEU A 279 8.07 2.90 25.75
C LEU A 279 8.99 1.75 26.15
N LYS A 280 8.62 0.52 25.77
CA LYS A 280 9.52 -0.64 25.92
C LYS A 280 10.66 -0.53 24.90
N GLU A 281 11.84 -1.04 25.25
CA GLU A 281 12.98 -1.11 24.32
C GLU A 281 12.60 -1.88 23.04
N SER A 282 11.84 -2.98 23.15
CA SER A 282 11.32 -3.73 22.00
C SER A 282 10.44 -2.90 21.06
N THR A 283 9.74 -1.89 21.57
CA THR A 283 8.98 -0.96 20.73
C THR A 283 9.90 0.01 20.00
N ILE A 284 11.00 0.43 20.61
CA ILE A 284 12.01 1.27 19.96
C ILE A 284 12.77 0.47 18.90
N GLU A 285 13.13 -0.77 19.18
CA GLU A 285 13.70 -1.72 18.22
C GLU A 285 12.81 -1.88 16.98
N ASP A 286 11.51 -2.10 17.17
CA ASP A 286 10.54 -2.18 16.07
C ASP A 286 10.52 -0.90 15.21
N HIS A 287 10.62 0.28 15.83
CA HIS A 287 10.75 1.54 15.10
C HIS A 287 12.07 1.63 14.31
N ILE A 288 13.19 1.15 14.87
CA ILE A 288 14.49 1.15 14.18
C ILE A 288 14.44 0.25 12.95
N VAL A 289 13.81 -0.92 13.06
CA VAL A 289 13.58 -1.82 11.91
C VAL A 289 12.74 -1.11 10.84
N GLU A 290 11.66 -0.43 11.24
CA GLU A 290 10.85 0.36 10.29
C GLU A 290 11.66 1.49 9.63
N ILE A 291 12.53 2.16 10.37
CA ILE A 291 13.43 3.20 9.84
C ILE A 291 14.39 2.61 8.80
N ALA A 292 15.07 1.52 9.14
CA ALA A 292 16.03 0.87 8.26
C ALA A 292 15.41 0.42 6.92
N MET A 293 14.14 0.01 6.95
CA MET A 293 13.38 -0.38 5.76
C MET A 293 13.04 0.78 4.82
N ASN A 294 12.88 1.99 5.37
CA ASN A 294 12.21 3.10 4.67
C ASN A 294 13.11 4.32 4.45
N VAL A 295 14.26 4.36 5.12
CA VAL A 295 15.25 5.43 4.99
C VAL A 295 16.48 4.84 4.28
N PRO A 296 16.67 5.11 2.98
CA PRO A 296 17.76 4.51 2.19
C PRO A 296 19.14 4.71 2.84
N GLU A 297 19.42 5.93 3.29
CA GLU A 297 20.69 6.36 3.89
C GLU A 297 20.91 5.86 5.34
N PHE A 298 19.93 5.17 5.95
CA PHE A 298 20.07 4.71 7.33
C PHE A 298 20.97 3.49 7.40
N THR A 299 22.14 3.61 8.03
CA THR A 299 23.06 2.50 8.31
C THR A 299 22.67 1.76 9.59
N ILE A 300 22.97 0.46 9.63
CA ILE A 300 22.66 -0.40 10.79
C ILE A 300 23.91 -0.83 11.56
N ASP A 301 25.09 -0.35 11.16
CA ASP A 301 26.41 -0.75 11.67
C ASP A 301 26.57 -0.49 13.18
N SER A 302 25.88 0.53 13.71
CA SER A 302 25.85 0.82 15.14
C SER A 302 25.06 -0.21 15.96
N PHE A 303 24.27 -1.07 15.31
CA PHE A 303 23.44 -2.09 15.95
C PHE A 303 23.93 -3.52 15.66
N VAL A 304 24.53 -3.74 14.50
CA VAL A 304 25.04 -5.04 14.04
C VAL A 304 26.35 -4.81 13.31
N ALA A 305 27.44 -5.43 13.77
CA ALA A 305 28.74 -5.26 13.10
C ALA A 305 28.69 -5.83 11.68
N PRO A 306 29.38 -5.25 10.68
CA PRO A 306 29.30 -5.70 9.28
C PRO A 306 29.51 -7.21 9.08
N PHE A 307 30.46 -7.82 9.78
CA PHE A 307 30.70 -9.27 9.70
C PHE A 307 29.52 -10.11 10.22
N GLU A 308 28.80 -9.63 11.24
CA GLU A 308 27.60 -10.28 11.76
C GLU A 308 26.42 -10.12 10.79
N GLN A 309 26.37 -9.02 10.04
CA GLN A 309 25.38 -8.81 8.99
C GLN A 309 25.56 -9.84 7.87
N GLU A 310 26.79 -10.01 7.38
CA GLU A 310 27.13 -11.01 6.36
C GLU A 310 26.77 -12.43 6.80
N GLU A 311 27.14 -12.80 8.03
CA GLU A 311 26.84 -14.12 8.59
C GLU A 311 25.33 -14.39 8.70
N ILE A 312 24.53 -13.41 9.12
CA ILE A 312 23.05 -13.53 9.14
C ILE A 312 22.51 -13.79 7.73
N LEU A 313 23.00 -13.07 6.72
CA LEU A 313 22.55 -13.22 5.33
C LEU A 313 22.94 -14.58 4.76
N GLU A 314 24.16 -15.05 5.04
CA GLU A 314 24.63 -16.37 4.62
C GLU A 314 23.79 -17.49 5.24
N ILE A 315 23.56 -17.46 6.55
CA ILE A 315 22.72 -18.45 7.24
C ILE A 315 21.28 -18.41 6.70
N SER A 316 20.71 -17.22 6.48
CA SER A 316 19.38 -17.09 5.91
C SER A 316 19.28 -17.73 4.51
N LYS A 317 20.31 -17.54 3.68
CA LYS A 317 20.42 -18.12 2.33
C LYS A 317 20.60 -19.63 2.38
N GLN A 318 21.49 -20.14 3.23
CA GLN A 318 21.75 -21.57 3.42
C GLN A 318 20.50 -22.32 3.89
N LEU A 319 19.80 -21.77 4.90
CA LEU A 319 18.57 -22.33 5.45
C LEU A 319 17.34 -22.06 4.57
N ARG A 320 17.47 -21.23 3.52
CA ARG A 320 16.39 -20.77 2.64
C ARG A 320 15.17 -20.27 3.44
N THR A 321 15.43 -19.49 4.50
CA THR A 321 14.38 -19.00 5.39
C THR A 321 14.64 -17.58 5.85
N LYS A 322 13.56 -16.82 6.00
CA LYS A 322 13.49 -15.50 6.63
C LYS A 322 12.82 -15.59 8.02
N ARG A 323 12.72 -16.79 8.60
CA ARG A 323 12.21 -17.00 9.96
C ARG A 323 13.32 -16.77 10.96
N LEU A 324 13.06 -15.93 11.96
CA LEU A 324 14.10 -15.53 12.92
C LEU A 324 14.60 -16.68 13.79
N LYS A 325 13.70 -17.57 14.25
CA LYS A 325 14.04 -18.67 15.17
C LYS A 325 15.09 -19.63 14.56
N PRO A 326 14.91 -20.20 13.36
CA PRO A 326 15.94 -21.03 12.73
C PRO A 326 17.29 -20.34 12.57
N ILE A 327 17.30 -19.07 12.16
CA ILE A 327 18.54 -18.29 11.97
C ILE A 327 19.24 -18.08 13.31
N LYS A 328 18.49 -17.71 14.35
CA LYS A 328 19.04 -17.52 15.69
C LYS A 328 19.64 -18.81 16.26
N THR A 329 18.99 -19.94 16.05
CA THR A 329 19.50 -21.25 16.48
C THR A 329 20.80 -21.61 15.76
N ALA A 330 20.92 -21.31 14.46
CA ALA A 330 22.17 -21.53 13.71
C ALA A 330 23.30 -20.58 14.13
N LEU A 331 22.97 -19.43 14.71
CA LEU A 331 23.92 -18.46 15.32
C LEU A 331 24.21 -18.75 16.79
N GLU A 332 23.80 -19.91 17.32
CA GLU A 332 24.00 -20.31 18.72
C GLU A 332 23.51 -19.25 19.73
N ASP A 333 22.40 -18.58 19.40
CA ASP A 333 21.80 -17.50 20.20
C ASP A 333 22.69 -16.28 20.46
N ARG A 334 23.85 -16.15 19.81
CA ARG A 334 24.79 -15.02 19.96
C ARG A 334 24.17 -13.68 19.60
N LEU A 335 23.31 -13.64 18.57
CA LEU A 335 22.64 -12.44 18.10
C LEU A 335 21.19 -12.38 18.54
N SER A 336 20.74 -11.19 18.91
CA SER A 336 19.35 -10.96 19.31
C SER A 336 18.38 -11.05 18.13
N TYR A 337 17.11 -11.29 18.43
CA TYR A 337 16.04 -11.25 17.42
C TYR A 337 15.92 -9.88 16.75
N PHE A 338 16.25 -8.79 17.44
CA PHE A 338 16.31 -7.45 16.87
C PHE A 338 17.39 -7.35 15.80
N GLN A 339 18.62 -7.76 16.11
CA GLN A 339 19.76 -7.69 15.17
C GLN A 339 19.52 -8.53 13.91
N ILE A 340 19.10 -9.79 14.08
CA ILE A 340 18.78 -10.68 12.95
C ILE A 340 17.71 -10.03 12.05
N ARG A 341 16.64 -9.53 12.67
CA ARG A 341 15.53 -8.91 11.95
C ARG A 341 15.96 -7.63 11.23
N LEU A 342 16.79 -6.80 11.86
CA LEU A 342 17.29 -5.55 11.29
C LEU A 342 18.08 -5.80 10.00
N VAL A 343 18.96 -6.80 10.00
CA VAL A 343 19.73 -7.21 8.81
C VAL A 343 18.82 -7.73 7.72
N LEU A 344 17.90 -8.65 8.06
CA LEU A 344 17.03 -9.27 7.06
C LEU A 344 16.13 -8.29 6.33
N VAL A 345 15.73 -7.17 6.94
CA VAL A 345 14.86 -6.18 6.29
C VAL A 345 15.62 -5.12 5.51
N LYS A 346 16.89 -4.86 5.90
CA LYS A 346 17.73 -3.83 5.28
C LYS A 346 18.38 -4.38 4.01
N GLU A 347 18.94 -5.57 4.10
CA GLU A 347 19.78 -6.20 3.07
C GLU A 347 19.12 -7.42 2.41
N GLY A 348 17.99 -7.88 2.96
CA GLY A 348 17.32 -9.12 2.55
C GLY A 348 16.04 -8.92 1.76
#